data_AF-A0A2H1WRV5-F1
#
_entry.id   AF-A0A2H1WRV5-F1
#
_cell.length_a   1.000
_cell.length_b   1.000
_cell.length_c   1.000
_cell.angle_alpha   90.00
_cell.angle_beta   90.00
_cell.angle_gamma   90.00
#
_symmetry.space_group_name_H-M   'P 1'
#
loop_
_entity.id
_entity.type
_entity.pdbx_description
1 polymer ?
#
loop_
_entity_poly.entity_id
_entity_poly.type
_entity_poly.pdbx_seq_one_letter_code
_entity_poly.pdbx_strand_id
1 'polypeptide(L)'
;MSISQIPESDFIPDKEGCYIKELNDYIPFGHNVTIGNCMQVTCEETLMEFATCGVFVRPNCVEVQDLSKPYPECCPTEKCEGVDDDTEASHNS
;
A
#
# COMPACT_ATOMS: atom_id res chain seq x y z
N MET A 1 -15.18 33.52 -25.37
CA MET A 1 -14.51 32.23 -25.15
C MET A 1 -13.47 32.47 -24.08
N SER A 2 -13.71 32.06 -22.85
CA SER A 2 -12.78 32.28 -21.74
C SER A 2 -11.80 31.11 -21.73
N ILE A 3 -10.53 31.37 -22.06
CA ILE A 3 -9.45 30.42 -21.83
C ILE A 3 -9.15 30.51 -20.34
N SER A 4 -9.64 29.55 -19.56
CA SER A 4 -9.21 29.38 -18.18
C SER A 4 -7.73 28.95 -18.22
N GLN A 5 -6.83 29.90 -17.98
CA GLN A 5 -5.42 29.61 -17.73
C GLN A 5 -5.34 28.73 -16.48
N ILE A 6 -5.00 27.45 -16.67
CA ILE A 6 -4.46 26.62 -15.61
C ILE A 6 -3.07 27.20 -15.31
N PRO A 7 -2.75 27.64 -14.08
CA PRO A 7 -1.45 28.23 -13.82
C PRO A 7 -0.36 27.19 -14.07
N GLU A 8 0.61 27.53 -14.92
CA GLU A 8 1.79 26.73 -15.30
C GLU A 8 2.80 26.59 -14.14
N SER A 9 2.33 26.43 -12.90
CA SER A 9 3.13 26.59 -11.68
C SER A 9 3.40 25.30 -10.90
N ASP A 10 3.08 24.12 -11.44
CA ASP A 10 3.43 22.83 -10.80
C ASP A 10 4.57 22.09 -11.50
N PHE A 11 5.23 22.73 -12.49
CA PHE A 11 6.49 22.21 -13.02
C PHE A 11 7.61 22.63 -12.06
N ILE A 12 7.98 21.73 -11.15
CA ILE A 12 9.18 21.86 -10.32
C ILE A 12 10.30 21.11 -11.05
N PRO A 13 11.21 21.81 -11.76
CA PRO A 13 12.16 21.20 -12.68
C PRO A 13 13.30 20.36 -12.06
N ASP A 14 13.27 20.05 -10.76
CA ASP A 14 14.38 19.37 -10.06
C ASP A 14 13.96 18.26 -9.08
N LYS A 15 12.70 17.83 -9.06
CA LYS A 15 12.29 16.65 -8.27
C LYS A 15 12.25 15.42 -9.18
N GLU A 16 13.35 14.69 -9.25
CA GLU A 16 13.40 13.36 -9.86
C GLU A 16 12.63 12.36 -8.96
N GLY A 17 11.71 11.60 -9.56
CA GLY A 17 10.89 10.62 -8.84
C GLY A 17 9.47 10.47 -9.40
N CYS A 18 8.62 9.77 -8.66
CA CYS A 18 7.23 9.51 -9.03
C CYS A 18 6.31 10.44 -8.26
N TYR A 19 5.47 11.18 -8.98
CA TYR A 19 4.41 11.98 -8.37
C TYR A 19 3.25 11.10 -7.91
N ILE A 20 2.91 11.18 -6.63
CA ILE A 20 1.81 10.43 -6.01
C ILE A 20 0.68 11.41 -5.69
N LYS A 21 -0.42 11.30 -6.43
CA LYS A 21 -1.56 12.22 -6.35
C LYS A 21 -2.20 12.26 -4.95
N GLU A 22 -2.27 11.11 -4.28
CA GLU A 22 -2.86 10.96 -2.95
C GLU A 22 -2.07 11.72 -1.88
N LEU A 23 -0.76 11.85 -2.07
CA LEU A 23 0.14 12.61 -1.19
C LEU A 23 0.32 14.05 -1.67
N ASN A 24 -0.02 14.31 -2.93
CA ASN A 24 0.33 15.54 -3.65
C ASN A 24 1.83 15.87 -3.53
N ASP A 25 2.68 14.85 -3.60
CA ASP A 25 4.15 14.98 -3.50
C ASP A 25 4.84 13.92 -4.36
N TYR A 26 6.15 14.10 -4.55
CA TYR A 26 7.02 13.18 -5.25
C TYR A 26 7.73 12.26 -4.26
N ILE A 27 7.81 10.97 -4.59
CA ILE A 27 8.71 10.02 -3.93
C ILE A 27 9.94 9.77 -4.81
N PRO A 28 11.16 9.67 -4.23
CA PRO A 28 12.36 9.42 -5.03
C PRO A 28 12.35 8.03 -5.67
N PHE A 29 13.16 7.83 -6.72
CA PHE A 29 13.40 6.50 -7.27
C PHE A 29 14.01 5.55 -6.22
N GLY A 30 13.70 4.26 -6.33
CA GLY A 30 14.09 3.20 -5.39
C GLY A 30 13.37 3.26 -4.03
N HIS A 31 12.38 4.15 -3.87
CA HIS A 31 11.61 4.27 -2.63
C HIS A 31 10.19 3.77 -2.81
N ASN A 32 9.58 3.39 -1.70
CA ASN A 32 8.18 3.04 -1.62
C ASN A 32 7.45 3.80 -0.52
N VAL A 33 6.14 3.91 -0.67
CA VAL A 33 5.25 4.54 0.30
C VAL A 33 3.95 3.76 0.38
N THR A 34 3.33 3.75 1.56
CA THR A 34 1.97 3.21 1.76
C THR A 34 0.95 4.34 1.65
N ILE A 35 -0.06 4.16 0.80
CA ILE A 35 -1.14 5.13 0.61
C ILE A 35 -2.52 4.47 0.71
N GLY A 36 -3.52 5.29 1.01
CA GLY A 36 -4.93 4.88 1.04
C GLY A 36 -5.19 3.69 1.96
N ASN A 37 -5.87 2.67 1.42
CA ASN A 37 -6.27 1.47 2.15
C ASN A 37 -5.21 0.36 2.04
N CYS A 38 -4.03 0.61 2.62
CA CYS A 38 -2.91 -0.34 2.62
C CYS A 38 -2.43 -0.77 1.22
N MET A 39 -2.15 0.22 0.36
CA MET A 39 -1.52 0.00 -0.94
C MET A 39 -0.07 0.50 -0.89
N GLN A 40 0.88 -0.34 -1.30
CA GLN A 40 2.26 0.10 -1.51
C GLN A 40 2.41 0.62 -2.94
N VAL A 41 3.02 1.79 -3.06
CA VAL A 41 3.52 2.30 -4.34
C VAL A 41 5.03 2.28 -4.28
N THR A 42 5.66 1.60 -5.24
CA THR A 42 7.11 1.58 -5.41
C THR A 42 7.46 2.39 -6.65
N CYS A 43 8.35 3.36 -6.49
CA CYS A 43 8.82 4.20 -7.57
C CYS A 43 10.17 3.72 -8.06
N GLU A 44 10.20 3.22 -9.29
CA GLU A 44 11.44 2.85 -9.98
C GLU A 44 11.72 3.84 -11.12
N GLU A 45 12.95 3.85 -11.63
CA GLU A 45 13.36 4.81 -12.68
C GLU A 45 12.52 4.68 -13.96
N THR A 46 12.08 3.46 -14.30
CA THR A 46 11.40 3.16 -15.56
C THR A 46 9.92 2.83 -15.41
N LEU A 47 9.46 2.56 -14.18
CA LEU A 47 8.11 2.09 -13.90
C LEU A 47 7.68 2.42 -12.47
N MET A 48 6.39 2.29 -12.23
CA MET A 48 5.81 2.40 -10.89
C MET A 48 5.01 1.13 -10.62
N GLU A 49 5.30 0.48 -9.49
CA GLU A 49 4.62 -0.75 -9.07
C GLU A 49 3.59 -0.44 -7.99
N PHE A 50 2.48 -1.16 -8.03
CA PHE A 50 1.41 -1.06 -7.07
C PHE A 50 1.15 -2.43 -6.48
N ALA A 51 1.27 -2.56 -5.16
CA ALA A 51 0.95 -3.78 -4.43
C ALA A 51 -0.21 -3.53 -3.47
N THR A 52 -1.22 -4.39 -3.55
CA THR A 52 -2.39 -4.39 -2.65
C THR A 52 -2.41 -5.67 -1.84
N CYS A 53 -3.14 -5.66 -0.74
CA CYS A 53 -3.38 -6.88 0.02
C CYS A 53 -4.16 -7.92 -0.79
N GLY A 54 -3.87 -9.20 -0.55
CA GLY A 54 -4.69 -10.29 -1.05
C GLY A 54 -6.06 -10.29 -0.38
N VAL A 55 -7.07 -10.81 -1.09
CA VAL A 55 -8.41 -11.02 -0.55
C VAL A 55 -8.53 -12.47 -0.10
N PHE A 56 -9.04 -12.69 1.11
CA PHE A 56 -9.38 -14.01 1.63
C PHE A 56 -10.81 -13.98 2.16
N VAL A 57 -11.55 -15.07 1.96
CA VAL A 57 -12.91 -15.21 2.46
C VAL A 57 -13.03 -16.58 3.09
N ARG A 58 -13.14 -16.62 4.43
CA ARG A 58 -13.39 -17.85 5.17
C ARG A 58 -14.62 -17.74 6.08
N PRO A 59 -15.47 -18.79 6.11
CA PRO A 59 -16.60 -18.84 7.03
C PRO A 59 -16.12 -18.77 8.49
N ASN A 60 -16.86 -18.08 9.34
CA ASN A 60 -16.59 -17.95 10.79
C ASN A 60 -15.26 -17.25 11.16
N CYS A 61 -14.67 -16.52 10.23
CA CYS A 61 -13.51 -15.68 10.46
C CYS A 61 -13.89 -14.21 10.28
N VAL A 62 -13.32 -13.33 11.12
CA VAL A 62 -13.41 -11.88 10.95
C VAL A 62 -12.06 -11.35 10.48
N GLU A 63 -12.10 -10.36 9.60
CA GLU A 63 -10.90 -9.64 9.18
C GLU A 63 -10.50 -8.62 10.24
N VAL A 64 -9.22 -8.63 10.61
CA VAL A 64 -8.62 -7.65 11.50
C VAL A 64 -7.53 -6.92 10.73
N GLN A 65 -7.62 -5.60 10.68
CA GLN A 65 -6.72 -4.74 9.92
C GLN A 65 -6.26 -3.54 10.77
N ASP A 66 -4.99 -3.18 10.65
CA ASP A 66 -4.41 -1.98 11.27
C ASP A 66 -3.80 -1.07 10.20
N LEU A 67 -4.58 -0.08 9.76
CA LEU A 67 -4.16 0.90 8.75
C LEU A 67 -3.13 1.92 9.25
N SER A 68 -2.75 1.89 10.53
CA SER A 68 -1.70 2.78 11.05
C SER A 68 -0.29 2.31 10.66
N LYS A 69 -0.15 1.07 10.20
CA LYS A 69 1.12 0.46 9.79
C LYS A 69 1.39 0.61 8.30
N PRO A 70 2.65 0.50 7.85
CA PRO A 70 2.97 0.42 6.43
C PRO A 70 2.58 -0.94 5.84
N TYR A 71 2.45 -1.01 4.52
CA TYR A 71 2.38 -2.28 3.80
C TYR A 71 3.70 -3.07 3.99
N PRO A 72 3.66 -4.40 4.15
CA PRO A 72 2.48 -5.28 4.14
C PRO A 72 1.81 -5.45 5.52
N GLU A 73 2.30 -4.79 6.55
CA GLU A 73 1.83 -4.97 7.94
C GLU A 73 0.41 -4.45 8.18
N CYS A 74 -0.05 -3.50 7.38
CA CYS A 74 -1.43 -3.03 7.40
C CYS A 74 -2.41 -3.96 6.67
N CYS A 75 -1.96 -5.08 6.09
CA CYS A 75 -2.88 -5.99 5.41
C CYS A 75 -3.79 -6.70 6.41
N PRO A 76 -5.04 -6.98 6.02
CA PRO A 76 -5.97 -7.67 6.88
C PRO A 76 -5.42 -9.07 7.21
N THR A 77 -5.70 -9.53 8.42
CA THR A 77 -5.41 -10.89 8.91
C THR A 77 -6.70 -11.53 9.38
N GLU A 78 -6.78 -12.86 9.32
CA GLU A 78 -7.96 -13.59 9.83
C GLU A 78 -7.87 -13.79 11.34
N LYS A 79 -8.96 -13.49 12.04
CA LYS A 79 -9.21 -14.00 13.37
C LYS A 79 -10.45 -14.89 13.33
N CYS A 80 -10.26 -16.19 13.47
CA CYS A 80 -11.34 -17.17 13.47
C CYS A 80 -11.67 -17.59 14.90
N GLU A 81 -12.95 -17.63 15.26
CA GLU A 81 -13.38 -18.21 16.54
C GLU A 81 -13.56 -19.72 16.35
N GLY A 82 -12.74 -20.53 17.02
CA GLY A 82 -12.89 -22.00 17.03
C GLY A 82 -12.10 -22.77 15.97
N VAL A 83 -10.92 -22.29 15.58
CA VAL A 83 -9.83 -23.20 15.16
C VAL A 83 -8.79 -23.12 16.25
N ASP A 84 -8.81 -24.15 17.07
CA ASP A 84 -7.77 -24.46 18.04
C ASP A 84 -6.43 -24.41 17.27
N ASP A 85 -5.57 -23.49 17.68
CA ASP A 85 -4.15 -23.44 17.33
C ASP A 85 -3.45 -24.66 17.98
N ASP A 86 -3.84 -25.87 17.58
CA ASP A 86 -3.23 -27.14 17.97
C ASP A 86 -2.70 -27.86 16.73
N THR A 87 -2.06 -27.12 15.83
CA THR A 87 -1.06 -27.73 14.94
C THR A 87 0.10 -26.79 14.71
N GLU A 88 0.74 -26.36 15.82
CA GLU A 88 2.19 -26.29 15.81
C GLU A 88 2.72 -27.72 15.62
N ALA A 89 2.82 -28.15 14.36
CA ALA A 89 3.69 -29.25 13.99
C ALA A 89 5.14 -28.77 14.17
N SER A 90 5.58 -28.66 15.42
CA SER A 90 7.00 -28.59 15.76
C SER A 90 7.60 -29.95 15.47
N HIS A 91 8.07 -30.11 14.23
CA HIS A 91 9.26 -30.89 13.97
C HIS A 91 10.35 -30.38 14.91
N ASN A 92 10.76 -31.19 15.89
CA ASN A 92 12.14 -31.17 16.32
C ASN A 92 12.60 -32.61 16.55
N SER A 93 13.79 -32.85 15.98
CA SER A 93 14.45 -34.13 15.76
C SER A 93 14.99 -34.78 17.03
#